data_AF-A0A3S1DHK6-F1
#
_entry.id   AF-A0A3S1DHK6-F1
#
_cell.length_a   1.000
_cell.length_b   1.000
_cell.length_c   1.000
_cell.angle_alpha   90.00
_cell.angle_beta   90.00
_cell.angle_gamma   90.00
#
_symmetry.space_group_name_H-M   'P 1'
#
loop_
_entity.id
_entity.type
_entity.pdbx_description
1 polymer ?
#
loop_
_entity_poly.entity_id
_entity_poly.type
_entity_poly.pdbx_seq_one_letter_code
_entity_poly.pdbx_strand_id
1 'polypeptide(L)'
;MRLIVAGDCEKHDFILTVANLINSYYADQSVVIVTDNPRHYGYFQQMEIPIHFDLSIERTEDFIIYDLHNDLPDYLMSEDTKTVFATSFERCSIESATEFAKITTPLALLMIGSECSINEKYIRLNVPIRVDNFGYYDNATRRIDWVFDGCIRLTKLDKDFKEAVELYLTEIVEIPSKDLRKLWSFAMKRGK
;
A
#
# COMPACT_ATOMS: atom_id res chain seq x y z
N MET A 1 -1.62 -8.70 -12.75
CA MET A 1 -2.58 -7.99 -11.88
C MET A 1 -2.06 -6.59 -11.60
N ARG A 2 -2.92 -5.57 -11.69
CA ARG A 2 -2.56 -4.19 -11.31
C ARG A 2 -3.18 -3.86 -9.96
N LEU A 3 -2.33 -3.42 -9.04
CA LEU A 3 -2.72 -2.99 -7.71
C LEU A 3 -2.42 -1.49 -7.64
N ILE A 4 -3.44 -0.67 -7.46
CA ILE A 4 -3.26 0.77 -7.29
C ILE A 4 -3.60 1.11 -5.85
N VAL A 5 -2.67 1.78 -5.17
CA VAL A 5 -2.92 2.40 -3.88
C VAL A 5 -2.72 3.90 -4.06
N ALA A 6 -3.83 4.64 -4.10
CA ALA A 6 -3.84 6.05 -4.43
C ALA A 6 -4.23 6.90 -3.21
N GLY A 7 -3.44 7.91 -2.89
CA GLY A 7 -3.71 8.77 -1.75
C GLY A 7 -2.55 9.70 -1.41
N ASP A 8 -2.88 10.94 -1.09
CA ASP A 8 -1.93 11.93 -0.57
C ASP A 8 -1.62 11.66 0.91
N CYS A 9 -1.03 10.51 1.21
CA CYS A 9 -0.64 10.12 2.57
C CYS A 9 0.59 9.19 2.60
N GLU A 10 1.27 9.15 3.75
CA GLU A 10 2.43 8.31 3.99
C GLU A 10 2.03 6.83 4.11
N LYS A 11 2.07 6.11 2.99
CA LYS A 11 1.72 4.68 2.87
C LYS A 11 2.84 3.80 2.34
N HIS A 12 4.01 4.39 2.09
CA HIS A 12 5.19 3.73 1.53
C HIS A 12 5.55 2.44 2.29
N ASP A 13 5.40 2.52 3.60
CA ASP A 13 5.71 1.48 4.56
C ASP A 13 4.84 0.22 4.32
N PHE A 14 3.55 0.44 4.16
CA PHE A 14 2.57 -0.55 3.79
C PHE A 14 2.85 -1.14 2.40
N ILE A 15 3.12 -0.30 1.40
CA ILE A 15 3.38 -0.73 0.01
C ILE A 15 4.58 -1.67 -0.06
N LEU A 16 5.68 -1.28 0.56
CA LEU A 16 6.91 -2.07 0.58
C LEU A 16 6.67 -3.42 1.27
N THR A 17 5.98 -3.41 2.41
CA THR A 17 5.67 -4.64 3.16
C THR A 17 4.84 -5.61 2.31
N VAL A 18 3.77 -5.10 1.70
CA VAL A 18 2.91 -5.87 0.81
C VAL A 18 3.70 -6.42 -0.39
N ALA A 19 4.49 -5.59 -1.06
CA ALA A 19 5.32 -6.00 -2.20
C ALA A 19 6.26 -7.15 -1.83
N ASN A 20 6.92 -7.05 -0.66
CA ASN A 20 7.81 -8.11 -0.17
C ASN A 20 7.08 -9.43 0.09
N LEU A 21 5.88 -9.37 0.69
CA LEU A 21 5.10 -10.55 1.00
C LEU A 21 4.51 -11.19 -0.28
N ILE A 22 4.09 -10.38 -1.26
CA ILE A 22 3.67 -10.87 -2.59
C ILE A 22 4.83 -11.57 -3.28
N ASN A 23 5.99 -10.92 -3.38
CA ASN A 23 7.20 -11.49 -4.01
C ASN A 23 7.65 -12.79 -3.31
N SER A 24 7.48 -12.87 -1.98
CA SER A 24 7.81 -14.06 -1.21
C SER A 24 6.83 -15.21 -1.41
N TYR A 25 5.54 -14.92 -1.62
CA TYR A 25 4.51 -15.93 -1.82
C TYR A 25 4.49 -16.45 -3.26
N TYR A 26 4.56 -15.55 -4.24
CA TYR A 26 4.58 -15.85 -5.67
C TYR A 26 6.01 -15.77 -6.22
N ALA A 27 6.91 -16.62 -5.74
CA ALA A 27 8.34 -16.53 -6.04
C ALA A 27 8.70 -16.67 -7.54
N ASP A 28 7.82 -17.26 -8.35
CA ASP A 28 8.00 -17.42 -9.81
C ASP A 28 7.32 -16.29 -10.61
N GLN A 29 6.70 -15.32 -9.94
CA GLN A 29 6.02 -14.18 -10.55
C GLN A 29 6.77 -12.89 -10.25
N SER A 30 6.84 -12.02 -11.25
CA SER A 30 7.51 -10.74 -11.16
C SER A 30 6.66 -9.70 -10.42
N VAL A 31 7.29 -8.97 -9.51
CA VAL A 31 6.65 -7.88 -8.74
C VAL A 31 7.44 -6.61 -8.95
N VAL A 32 6.75 -5.52 -9.28
CA VAL A 32 7.35 -4.19 -9.46
C VAL A 32 6.53 -3.12 -8.74
N ILE A 33 7.22 -2.12 -8.20
CA ILE A 33 6.61 -0.92 -7.62
C ILE A 33 6.78 0.24 -8.61
N VAL A 34 5.71 0.98 -8.86
CA VAL A 34 5.71 2.21 -9.67
C VAL A 34 5.21 3.35 -8.79
N THR A 35 5.91 4.49 -8.78
CA THR A 35 5.55 5.60 -7.89
C THR A 35 5.82 6.97 -8.54
N ASP A 36 4.96 7.94 -8.21
CA ASP A 36 5.13 9.36 -8.54
C ASP A 36 5.97 10.12 -7.50
N ASN A 37 6.44 9.45 -6.44
CA ASN A 37 7.14 10.06 -5.31
C ASN A 37 8.55 9.48 -5.09
N PRO A 38 9.57 9.94 -5.84
CA PRO A 38 10.91 9.35 -5.79
C PRO A 38 11.64 9.54 -4.46
N ARG A 39 11.23 10.55 -3.66
CA ARG A 39 11.94 10.97 -2.45
C ARG A 39 11.99 9.87 -1.39
N HIS A 40 10.89 9.15 -1.21
CA HIS A 40 10.77 8.13 -0.16
C HIS A 40 11.34 6.79 -0.60
N TYR A 41 11.35 6.50 -1.90
CA TYR A 41 11.82 5.24 -2.45
C TYR A 41 13.32 5.19 -2.76
N GLY A 42 14.00 6.34 -2.80
CA GLY A 42 15.42 6.44 -3.15
C GLY A 42 16.37 5.61 -2.27
N TYR A 43 15.93 5.23 -1.06
CA TYR A 43 16.73 4.46 -0.10
C TYR A 43 16.47 2.95 -0.15
N PHE A 44 15.40 2.48 -0.82
CA PHE A 44 14.95 1.09 -0.81
C PHE A 44 15.59 0.20 -1.90
N GLN A 45 16.83 0.50 -2.30
CA GLN A 45 17.51 -0.19 -3.40
C GLN A 45 18.00 -1.61 -3.07
N GLN A 46 17.98 -2.03 -1.81
CA GLN A 46 18.49 -3.34 -1.40
C GLN A 46 17.47 -4.48 -1.54
N MET A 47 16.23 -4.16 -1.91
CA MET A 47 15.20 -5.16 -2.16
C MET A 47 15.32 -5.65 -3.61
N GLU A 48 15.22 -6.96 -3.84
CA GLU A 48 15.15 -7.56 -5.20
C GLU A 48 13.86 -7.20 -5.97
N ILE A 49 13.11 -6.17 -5.51
CA ILE A 49 11.88 -5.68 -6.12
C ILE A 49 12.21 -4.37 -6.84
N PRO A 50 12.13 -4.32 -8.18
CA PRO A 50 12.38 -3.10 -8.94
C PRO A 50 11.40 -1.97 -8.55
N ILE A 51 11.90 -0.74 -8.50
CA ILE A 51 11.11 0.47 -8.26
C ILE A 51 11.28 1.41 -9.45
N HIS A 52 10.17 1.80 -10.06
CA HIS A 52 10.14 2.68 -11.22
C HIS A 52 9.49 4.01 -10.85
N PHE A 53 10.11 5.10 -11.30
CA PHE A 53 9.62 6.47 -11.13
C PHE A 53 8.89 7.00 -12.36
N ASP A 54 8.86 6.20 -13.42
CA ASP A 54 8.14 6.48 -14.65
C ASP A 54 6.86 5.63 -14.67
N LEU A 55 5.71 6.27 -14.88
CA LEU A 55 4.42 5.59 -14.96
C LEU A 55 4.25 4.82 -16.29
N SER A 56 5.13 5.04 -17.27
CA SER A 56 5.03 4.43 -18.61
C SER A 56 5.70 3.06 -18.75
N ILE A 57 5.75 2.25 -17.69
CA ILE A 57 6.42 0.93 -17.74
C ILE A 57 5.76 -0.02 -18.77
N GLU A 58 6.59 -0.81 -19.45
CA GLU A 58 6.10 -1.87 -20.35
C GLU A 58 5.37 -2.93 -19.53
N ARG A 59 4.20 -3.38 -20.02
CA ARG A 59 3.24 -4.19 -19.26
C ARG A 59 3.63 -5.67 -19.20
N THR A 60 4.84 -5.99 -18.75
CA THR A 60 5.37 -7.36 -18.79
C THR A 60 5.31 -8.10 -17.47
N GLU A 61 5.11 -7.40 -16.34
CA GLU A 61 5.18 -7.98 -15.00
C GLU A 61 3.85 -8.56 -14.53
N ASP A 62 3.94 -9.60 -13.69
CA ASP A 62 2.79 -10.30 -13.12
C ASP A 62 2.05 -9.45 -12.08
N PHE A 63 2.79 -8.70 -11.26
CA PHE A 63 2.25 -7.72 -10.31
C PHE A 63 2.88 -6.36 -10.51
N ILE A 64 2.03 -5.36 -10.75
CA ILE A 64 2.44 -3.96 -10.79
C ILE A 64 1.71 -3.22 -9.67
N ILE A 65 2.46 -2.72 -8.69
CA ILE A 65 1.94 -1.97 -7.55
C ILE A 65 2.20 -0.49 -7.78
N TYR A 66 1.15 0.28 -8.04
CA TYR A 66 1.22 1.73 -8.18
C TYR A 66 1.00 2.39 -6.81
N ASP A 67 2.01 3.10 -6.32
CA ASP A 67 1.90 4.02 -5.18
C ASP A 67 1.78 5.46 -5.70
N LEU A 68 0.55 5.93 -5.84
CA LEU A 68 0.21 7.23 -6.43
C LEU A 68 -0.25 8.21 -5.35
N HIS A 69 0.12 9.49 -5.49
CA HIS A 69 -0.20 10.52 -4.51
C HIS A 69 -1.11 11.61 -5.07
N ASN A 70 -0.82 12.08 -6.28
CA ASN A 70 -1.42 13.32 -6.79
C ASN A 70 -2.37 13.11 -7.97
N ASP A 71 -2.26 12.00 -8.69
CA ASP A 71 -3.04 11.75 -9.89
C ASP A 71 -3.36 10.26 -10.03
N LEU A 72 -4.48 9.99 -10.71
CA LEU A 72 -4.93 8.65 -11.04
C LEU A 72 -5.18 8.57 -12.54
N PRO A 73 -4.14 8.25 -13.34
CA PRO A 73 -4.28 8.27 -14.79
C PRO A 73 -5.29 7.24 -15.31
N ASP A 74 -6.25 7.70 -16.12
CA ASP A 74 -7.33 6.87 -16.68
C ASP A 74 -6.82 5.61 -17.40
N TYR A 75 -5.66 5.69 -18.06
CA TYR A 75 -5.08 4.57 -18.81
C TYR A 75 -4.60 3.41 -17.92
N LEU A 76 -4.49 3.63 -16.60
CA LEU A 76 -4.20 2.60 -15.60
C LEU A 76 -5.46 1.85 -15.16
N MET A 77 -6.64 2.43 -15.40
CA MET A 77 -7.93 1.80 -15.11
C MET A 77 -8.21 0.75 -16.19
N SER A 78 -8.23 -0.52 -15.80
CA SER A 78 -8.57 -1.67 -16.64
C SER A 78 -9.39 -2.67 -15.83
N GLU A 79 -10.05 -3.63 -16.48
CA GLU A 79 -10.87 -4.64 -15.77
C GLU A 79 -10.07 -5.43 -14.73
N ASP A 80 -8.76 -5.62 -14.94
CA ASP A 80 -7.85 -6.32 -14.02
C ASP A 80 -7.15 -5.41 -12.99
N THR A 81 -7.62 -4.16 -12.85
CA THR A 81 -7.07 -3.17 -11.92
C THR A 81 -7.86 -3.16 -10.61
N LYS A 82 -7.19 -3.49 -9.50
CA LYS A 82 -7.74 -3.34 -8.15
C LYS A 82 -7.21 -2.05 -7.54
N THR A 83 -8.13 -1.12 -7.25
CA THR A 83 -7.79 0.19 -6.70
C THR A 83 -8.19 0.27 -5.22
N VAL A 84 -7.25 0.65 -4.38
CA VAL A 84 -7.45 0.99 -2.97
C VAL A 84 -7.16 2.48 -2.83
N PHE A 85 -8.08 3.23 -2.23
CA PHE A 85 -7.74 4.60 -1.81
C PHE A 85 -7.08 4.54 -0.45
N ALA A 86 -6.05 5.34 -0.26
CA ALA A 86 -5.40 5.54 1.02
C ALA A 86 -5.65 6.97 1.48
N THR A 87 -6.01 7.14 2.75
CA THR A 87 -6.24 8.46 3.32
C THR A 87 -5.72 8.50 4.75
N SER A 88 -5.19 9.65 5.15
CA SER A 88 -5.04 9.98 6.55
C SER A 88 -6.20 10.85 7.02
N PHE A 89 -6.17 11.27 8.28
CA PHE A 89 -7.11 12.24 8.82
C PHE A 89 -6.79 13.69 8.43
N GLU A 90 -5.70 13.93 7.71
CA GLU A 90 -5.37 15.25 7.22
C GLU A 90 -6.34 15.69 6.12
N ARG A 91 -6.66 16.98 6.12
CA ARG A 91 -7.65 17.53 5.20
C ARG A 91 -7.26 17.34 3.73
N CYS A 92 -5.98 17.53 3.39
CA CYS A 92 -5.47 17.35 2.04
C CYS A 92 -5.64 15.90 1.54
N SER A 93 -5.37 14.91 2.39
CA SER A 93 -5.56 13.49 2.09
C SER A 93 -7.02 13.15 1.79
N ILE A 94 -7.94 13.70 2.59
CA ILE A 94 -9.39 13.51 2.40
C ILE A 94 -9.86 14.17 1.11
N GLU A 95 -9.40 15.40 0.84
CA GLU A 95 -9.70 16.12 -0.41
C GLU A 95 -9.17 15.33 -1.62
N SER A 96 -7.94 14.83 -1.57
CA SER A 96 -7.34 13.97 -2.60
C SER A 96 -8.17 12.70 -2.85
N ALA A 97 -8.53 11.95 -1.79
CA ALA A 97 -9.38 10.77 -1.91
C ALA A 97 -10.77 11.09 -2.50
N THR A 98 -11.32 12.27 -2.18
CA THR A 98 -12.60 12.75 -2.72
C THR A 98 -12.51 13.08 -4.21
N GLU A 99 -11.40 13.67 -4.67
CA GLU A 99 -11.15 13.89 -6.09
C GLU A 99 -10.98 12.58 -6.85
N PHE A 100 -10.22 11.62 -6.31
CA PHE A 100 -10.10 10.29 -6.92
C PHE A 100 -11.45 9.57 -7.02
N ALA A 101 -12.34 9.76 -6.05
CA ALA A 101 -13.69 9.19 -6.05
C ALA A 101 -14.58 9.72 -7.20
N LYS A 102 -14.22 10.85 -7.82
CA LYS A 102 -14.91 11.36 -9.02
C LYS A 102 -14.49 10.61 -10.29
N ILE A 103 -13.30 10.00 -10.29
CA ILE A 103 -12.71 9.29 -11.44
C ILE A 103 -13.10 7.81 -11.39
N THR A 104 -12.98 7.18 -10.22
CA THR A 104 -13.26 5.75 -10.05
C THR A 104 -13.81 5.43 -8.67
N THR A 105 -14.48 4.29 -8.55
CA THR A 105 -14.87 3.74 -7.24
C THR A 105 -13.81 2.73 -6.80
N PRO A 106 -13.14 2.94 -5.66
CA PRO A 106 -12.14 2.00 -5.17
C PRO A 106 -12.81 0.74 -4.62
N LEU A 107 -12.06 -0.37 -4.63
CA LEU A 107 -12.44 -1.63 -4.00
C LEU A 107 -12.46 -1.51 -2.46
N ALA A 108 -11.51 -0.77 -1.90
CA ALA A 108 -11.39 -0.58 -0.45
C ALA A 108 -10.76 0.77 -0.10
N LEU A 109 -10.88 1.16 1.16
CA LEU A 109 -10.22 2.32 1.74
C LEU A 109 -9.22 1.91 2.82
N LEU A 110 -7.95 2.24 2.60
CA LEU A 110 -6.89 2.18 3.60
C LEU A 110 -6.90 3.46 4.45
N MET A 111 -7.15 3.33 5.74
CA MET A 111 -7.15 4.44 6.70
C MET A 111 -5.86 4.46 7.50
N ILE A 112 -5.06 5.51 7.33
CA ILE A 112 -3.78 5.69 8.03
C ILE A 112 -4.00 6.73 9.12
N GLY A 113 -4.19 6.26 10.34
CA GLY A 113 -4.45 7.13 11.48
C GLY A 113 -3.22 7.96 11.82
N SER A 114 -3.41 9.22 12.16
CA SER A 114 -2.39 10.07 12.77
C SER A 114 -2.97 10.67 14.05
N GLU A 115 -2.11 11.04 15.01
CA GLU A 115 -2.56 11.77 16.21
C GLU A 115 -3.11 13.15 15.80
N CYS A 116 -4.41 13.22 15.56
CA CYS A 116 -5.09 14.45 15.19
C CYS A 116 -6.51 14.49 15.78
N SER A 117 -7.15 15.64 15.71
CA SER A 117 -8.50 15.87 16.22
C SER A 117 -9.63 15.33 15.32
N ILE A 118 -9.30 14.82 14.13
CA ILE A 118 -10.25 14.29 13.16
C ILE A 118 -10.36 12.78 13.39
N ASN A 119 -11.59 12.27 13.45
CA ASN A 119 -11.89 10.87 13.73
C ASN A 119 -12.46 10.14 12.50
N GLU A 120 -12.50 8.82 12.57
CA GLU A 120 -12.99 7.95 11.49
C GLU A 120 -14.37 8.33 10.95
N LYS A 121 -15.26 8.79 11.85
CA LYS A 121 -16.62 9.24 11.48
C LYS A 121 -16.58 10.39 10.49
N TYR A 122 -15.62 11.31 10.61
CA TYR A 122 -15.48 12.44 9.69
C TYR A 122 -15.10 11.98 8.28
N ILE A 123 -14.15 11.05 8.16
CA ILE A 123 -13.73 10.51 6.86
C ILE A 123 -14.91 9.81 6.16
N ARG A 124 -15.63 8.95 6.89
CA ARG A 124 -16.79 8.21 6.35
C ARG A 124 -17.92 9.11 5.84
N LEU A 125 -18.04 10.33 6.34
CA LEU A 125 -19.04 11.30 5.89
C LEU A 125 -18.62 12.05 4.62
N ASN A 126 -17.32 12.23 4.39
CA ASN A 126 -16.79 13.07 3.30
C ASN A 126 -16.29 12.25 2.11
N VAL A 127 -15.83 11.02 2.34
CA VAL A 127 -15.39 10.10 1.28
C VAL A 127 -16.50 9.08 1.04
N PRO A 128 -17.14 9.05 -0.14
CA PRO A 128 -18.19 8.07 -0.43
C PRO A 128 -17.56 6.66 -0.56
N ILE A 129 -17.69 5.84 0.49
CA ILE A 129 -17.13 4.49 0.55
C ILE A 129 -18.23 3.44 0.33
N ARG A 130 -17.97 2.45 -0.54
CA ARG A 130 -18.92 1.37 -0.88
C ARG A 130 -18.65 0.05 -0.14
N VAL A 131 -17.41 -0.24 0.31
CA VAL A 131 -16.99 -1.53 0.88
C VAL A 131 -15.80 -1.37 1.85
N ASP A 132 -15.46 -2.45 2.56
CA ASP A 132 -14.61 -2.57 3.76
C ASP A 132 -13.35 -1.69 3.83
N ASN A 133 -13.11 -1.16 5.03
CA ASN A 133 -11.95 -0.36 5.37
C ASN A 133 -11.00 -1.19 6.24
N PHE A 134 -9.70 -1.11 5.95
CA PHE A 134 -8.66 -1.56 6.87
C PHE A 134 -7.80 -0.35 7.24
N GLY A 135 -7.27 -0.34 8.45
CA GLY A 135 -6.54 0.81 8.91
C GLY A 135 -5.56 0.49 10.02
N TYR A 136 -4.55 1.34 10.11
CA TYR A 136 -3.52 1.31 11.13
C TYR A 136 -3.21 2.74 11.54
N TYR A 137 -2.82 2.97 12.78
CA TYR A 137 -2.26 4.26 13.17
C TYR A 137 -0.84 4.33 12.69
N ASP A 138 -0.35 5.49 12.29
CA ASP A 138 1.06 5.75 12.04
C ASP A 138 1.82 5.80 13.38
N ASN A 139 3.07 5.34 13.39
CA ASN A 139 3.90 5.30 14.58
C ASN A 139 5.31 5.72 14.21
N ALA A 140 5.77 6.81 14.83
CA ALA A 140 7.10 7.35 14.62
C ALA A 140 8.22 6.33 14.92
N THR A 141 8.00 5.36 15.80
CA THR A 141 8.99 4.30 16.07
C THR A 141 9.14 3.30 14.91
N ARG A 142 8.16 3.20 14.00
CA ARG A 142 8.25 2.41 12.75
C ARG A 142 8.89 3.20 11.61
N ARG A 143 8.61 4.50 11.51
CA ARG A 143 9.15 5.39 10.46
C ARG A 143 10.68 5.41 10.39
N ILE A 144 11.37 5.08 11.50
CA ILE A 144 12.80 5.35 11.66
C ILE A 144 13.71 4.23 11.13
N ASP A 145 13.24 3.00 10.91
CA ASP A 145 14.12 1.94 10.38
C ASP A 145 13.97 1.72 8.85
N TRP A 146 12.84 2.06 8.24
CA TRP A 146 12.58 1.68 6.83
C TRP A 146 13.20 2.70 5.86
N VAL A 147 13.12 4.00 6.17
CA VAL A 147 13.57 5.09 5.27
C VAL A 147 15.09 5.17 5.14
N PHE A 148 15.87 4.72 6.14
CA PHE A 148 17.32 4.95 6.16
C PHE A 148 18.16 3.71 5.82
N ASP A 149 17.73 2.52 6.22
CA ASP A 149 18.50 1.28 6.00
C ASP A 149 18.17 0.58 4.67
N GLY A 150 17.11 1.02 3.98
CA GLY A 150 16.67 0.41 2.71
C GLY A 150 16.07 -0.99 2.84
N CYS A 151 15.78 -1.42 4.07
CA CYS A 151 15.30 -2.75 4.43
C CYS A 151 13.98 -2.67 5.20
N ILE A 152 13.06 -3.59 4.92
CA ILE A 152 11.80 -3.70 5.67
C ILE A 152 12.03 -4.59 6.88
N ARG A 153 11.98 -4.01 8.08
CA ARG A 153 12.06 -4.79 9.31
C ARG A 153 10.68 -5.34 9.67
N LEU A 154 10.48 -6.62 9.37
CA LEU A 154 9.22 -7.34 9.68
C LEU A 154 9.17 -7.88 11.13
N THR A 155 10.15 -7.53 11.96
CA THR A 155 10.17 -7.89 13.38
C THR A 155 9.51 -6.79 14.21
N LYS A 156 8.64 -7.18 15.16
CA LYS A 156 7.94 -6.25 16.09
C LYS A 156 7.00 -5.25 15.40
N LEU A 157 6.29 -5.70 14.37
CA LEU A 157 5.21 -4.91 13.77
C LEU A 157 4.08 -4.70 14.78
N ASP A 158 3.50 -3.50 14.79
CA ASP A 158 2.29 -3.23 15.55
C ASP A 158 1.14 -4.11 15.04
N LYS A 159 0.26 -4.47 15.97
CA LYS A 159 -0.83 -5.42 15.70
C LYS A 159 -1.77 -4.91 14.60
N ASP A 160 -2.15 -3.63 14.67
CA ASP A 160 -3.07 -3.00 13.74
C ASP A 160 -2.51 -2.95 12.30
N PHE A 161 -1.24 -2.63 12.15
CA PHE A 161 -0.55 -2.64 10.85
C PHE A 161 -0.49 -4.04 10.26
N LYS A 162 -0.13 -5.03 11.08
CA LYS A 162 -0.11 -6.42 10.64
C LYS A 162 -1.51 -6.86 10.18
N GLU A 163 -2.55 -6.53 10.95
CA GLU A 163 -3.94 -6.83 10.59
C GLU A 163 -4.35 -6.12 9.29
N ALA A 164 -3.97 -4.87 9.08
CA ALA A 164 -4.24 -4.14 7.84
C ALA A 164 -3.54 -4.77 6.62
N VAL A 165 -2.28 -5.20 6.76
CA VAL A 165 -1.55 -5.92 5.71
C VAL A 165 -2.20 -7.29 5.44
N GLU A 166 -2.55 -8.04 6.48
CA GLU A 166 -3.19 -9.36 6.31
C GLU A 166 -4.54 -9.24 5.60
N LEU A 167 -5.35 -8.24 5.95
CA LEU A 167 -6.62 -7.94 5.26
C LEU A 167 -6.39 -7.55 3.80
N TYR A 168 -5.39 -6.73 3.50
CA TYR A 168 -5.08 -6.40 2.10
C TYR A 168 -4.66 -7.64 1.30
N LEU A 169 -3.81 -8.49 1.88
CA LEU A 169 -3.35 -9.69 1.21
C LEU A 169 -4.50 -10.69 0.97
N THR A 170 -5.49 -10.79 1.87
CA THR A 170 -6.64 -11.69 1.70
C THR A 170 -7.70 -11.12 0.78
N GLU A 171 -8.11 -9.87 0.99
CA GLU A 171 -9.27 -9.29 0.31
C GLU A 171 -8.90 -8.69 -1.06
N ILE A 172 -7.70 -8.13 -1.19
CA ILE A 172 -7.27 -7.48 -2.43
C ILE A 172 -6.40 -8.42 -3.26
N VAL A 173 -5.43 -9.09 -2.64
CA VAL A 173 -4.49 -9.98 -3.35
C VAL A 173 -4.97 -11.43 -3.42
N GLU A 174 -6.00 -11.80 -2.65
CA GLU A 174 -6.60 -13.14 -2.65
C GLU A 174 -5.68 -14.26 -2.14
N ILE A 175 -4.71 -13.92 -1.28
CA ILE A 175 -3.88 -14.93 -0.58
C ILE A 175 -4.72 -15.60 0.51
N PRO A 176 -4.81 -16.94 0.55
CA PRO A 176 -5.59 -17.65 1.57
C PRO A 176 -5.10 -17.35 3.00
N SER A 177 -6.03 -17.04 3.90
CA SER A 177 -5.72 -16.69 5.30
C SER A 177 -4.87 -17.75 6.04
N LYS A 178 -5.08 -19.04 5.70
CA LYS A 178 -4.30 -20.17 6.24
C LYS A 178 -2.80 -20.08 5.94
N ASP A 179 -2.41 -19.39 4.88
CA ASP A 179 -1.02 -19.29 4.43
C ASP A 179 -0.28 -18.09 5.05
N LEU A 180 -1.00 -17.07 5.52
CA LEU A 180 -0.43 -15.83 6.06
C LEU A 180 0.54 -16.09 7.21
N ARG A 181 0.20 -17.00 8.14
CA ARG A 181 1.08 -17.33 9.28
C ARG A 181 2.44 -17.85 8.82
N LYS A 182 2.45 -18.70 7.78
CA LYS A 182 3.67 -19.26 7.20
C LYS A 182 4.43 -18.18 6.43
N LEU A 183 3.71 -17.35 5.68
CA LEU A 183 4.27 -16.25 4.90
C LEU A 183 5.04 -15.25 5.79
N TRP A 184 4.40 -14.76 6.86
CA TRP A 184 5.06 -13.91 7.85
C TRP A 184 6.28 -14.57 8.48
N SER A 185 6.17 -15.86 8.84
CA SER A 185 7.29 -16.60 9.43
C SER A 185 8.48 -16.75 8.48
N PHE A 186 8.22 -16.83 7.18
CA PHE A 186 9.24 -16.91 6.15
C PHE A 186 9.89 -15.56 5.89
N ALA A 187 9.09 -14.50 5.72
CA ALA A 187 9.57 -13.15 5.47
C ALA A 187 10.44 -12.63 6.63
N MET A 188 10.06 -12.91 7.89
CA MET A 188 10.87 -12.58 9.07
C MET A 188 12.23 -13.32 9.13
N LYS A 189 12.38 -14.47 8.44
CA LYS A 189 13.66 -15.20 8.38
C LYS A 189 14.60 -14.63 7.32
N ARG A 190 14.05 -14.02 6.25
CA ARG A 190 14.81 -13.40 5.16
C ARG A 190 15.17 -11.94 5.42
N GLY A 191 14.35 -11.21 6.18
CA GLY A 191 14.62 -9.82 6.58
C GLY A 191 15.62 -9.67 7.73
N LYS A 192 16.64 -10.54 7.79
CA LYS A 192 17.73 -10.52 8.78
C LYS A 192 19.08 -10.36 8.11
#